data_AF-A0A955P6N7-F1
#
_entry.id   AF-A0A955P6N7-F1
#
_cell.length_a   1.000
_cell.length_b   1.000
_cell.length_c   1.000
_cell.angle_alpha   90.00
_cell.angle_beta   90.00
_cell.angle_gamma   90.00
#
_symmetry.space_group_name_H-M   'P 1'
#
loop_
_entity.id
_entity.type
_entity.pdbx_description
1 polymer ?
#
loop_
_entity_poly.entity_id
_entity_poly.type
_entity_poly.pdbx_seq_one_letter_code
_entity_poly.pdbx_strand_id
1 'polypeptide(L)'
;MEVRYERLRPNEVKNQRKSCPVAYIPLGTLEWHGPHNPVGLDSIKIHKICIRCAEEGGGLVFPPLYYGEAREEGLMDSNPLHVGAISKEMELPT
;
A
#
# COMPACT_ATOMS: atom_id res chain seq x y z
N MET A 1 19.82 2.90 6.72
CA MET A 1 19.47 2.04 7.88
C MET A 1 18.20 1.30 7.49
N GLU A 2 18.01 0.02 7.83
CA GLU A 2 16.74 -0.66 7.54
C GLU A 2 15.62 -0.03 8.39
N VAL A 3 14.48 0.30 7.78
CA VAL A 3 13.35 0.99 8.44
C VAL A 3 12.07 0.14 8.45
N ARG A 4 12.06 -0.96 7.71
CA ARG A 4 10.89 -1.85 7.57
C ARG A 4 10.78 -2.76 8.79
N TYR A 5 9.67 -2.62 9.50
CA TYR A 5 9.41 -3.28 10.78
C TYR A 5 9.56 -4.80 10.70
N GLU A 6 9.06 -5.44 9.64
CA GLU A 6 9.09 -6.89 9.42
C GLU A 6 10.50 -7.45 9.14
N ARG A 7 11.49 -6.58 8.95
CA ARG A 7 12.89 -6.95 8.68
C ARG A 7 13.81 -6.66 9.86
N LEU A 8 13.30 -6.09 10.94
CA LEU A 8 14.06 -5.71 12.12
C LEU A 8 13.96 -6.76 13.23
N ARG A 9 15.04 -6.90 13.98
CA ARG A 9 15.11 -7.66 15.23
C ARG A 9 14.57 -6.81 16.39
N PRO A 10 14.12 -7.41 17.50
CA PRO A 10 13.53 -6.68 18.63
C PRO A 10 14.41 -5.55 19.21
N ASN A 11 15.73 -5.71 19.23
CA ASN A 11 16.64 -4.65 19.70
C ASN A 11 16.69 -3.46 18.74
N GLU A 12 16.63 -3.69 17.44
CA GLU A 12 16.63 -2.64 16.42
C GLU A 12 15.32 -1.84 16.48
N VAL A 13 14.19 -2.54 16.62
CA VAL A 13 12.87 -1.90 16.84
C VAL A 13 12.88 -1.03 18.10
N LYS A 14 13.39 -1.54 19.22
CA LYS A 14 13.50 -0.75 20.46
C LYS A 14 14.36 0.49 20.27
N ASN A 15 15.50 0.36 19.59
CA ASN A 15 16.42 1.47 19.36
C ASN A 15 15.80 2.54 18.46
N GLN A 16 15.17 2.15 17.34
CA GLN A 16 14.51 3.09 16.45
C GLN A 16 13.33 3.79 17.12
N ARG A 17 12.47 3.07 17.86
CA ARG A 17 11.36 3.69 18.61
C ARG A 17 11.83 4.71 19.64
N LYS A 18 12.98 4.48 20.29
CA LYS A 18 13.57 5.44 21.23
C LYS A 18 14.16 6.65 20.52
N SER A 19 14.72 6.47 19.32
CA SER A 19 15.31 7.56 18.53
C SER A 19 14.26 8.43 17.85
N CYS A 20 13.21 7.84 17.29
CA CYS A 20 12.11 8.51 16.61
C CYS A 20 10.83 7.67 16.75
N PRO A 21 9.89 8.03 17.64
CA PRO A 21 8.69 7.23 17.92
C PRO A 21 7.57 7.46 16.89
N VAL A 22 7.91 7.51 15.60
CA VAL A 22 6.97 7.65 14.48
C VAL A 22 6.76 6.29 13.81
N ALA A 23 5.51 5.98 13.49
CA ALA A 23 5.13 4.80 12.72
C ALA A 23 4.44 5.24 11.42
N TYR A 24 4.96 4.74 10.29
CA TYR A 24 4.32 4.84 8.99
C TYR A 24 3.56 3.55 8.73
N ILE A 25 2.26 3.66 8.49
CA ILE A 25 1.38 2.53 8.16
C ILE A 25 0.92 2.73 6.72
N PRO A 26 1.55 2.06 5.74
CA PRO A 26 1.16 2.22 4.34
C PRO A 26 -0.19 1.51 4.10
N LEU A 27 -1.18 2.25 3.62
CA LEU A 27 -2.52 1.77 3.30
C LEU A 27 -2.79 2.02 1.81
N GLY A 28 -3.20 0.97 1.10
CA GLY A 28 -3.68 1.05 -0.28
C GLY A 28 -4.69 -0.06 -0.55
N THR A 29 -5.18 -0.14 -1.78
CA THR A 29 -6.16 -1.15 -2.19
C THR A 29 -5.70 -1.91 -3.43
N LEU A 30 -6.40 -3.01 -3.74
CA LEU A 30 -6.26 -3.73 -5.01
C LEU A 30 -7.39 -3.27 -5.93
N GLU A 31 -7.06 -2.51 -6.98
CA GLU A 31 -8.06 -1.97 -7.90
C GLU A 31 -7.52 -1.77 -9.32
N TRP A 32 -8.43 -1.52 -10.26
CA TRP A 32 -8.07 -1.23 -11.63
C TRP A 32 -7.45 0.17 -11.79
N HIS A 33 -6.22 0.22 -12.31
CA HIS A 33 -5.50 1.46 -12.63
C HIS A 33 -5.15 1.59 -14.13
N GLY A 34 -5.89 0.88 -14.99
CA GLY A 34 -5.60 0.80 -16.42
C GLY A 34 -4.53 -0.24 -16.79
N PRO A 35 -4.39 -0.60 -18.08
CA PRO A 35 -3.51 -1.68 -18.54
C PRO A 35 -2.01 -1.38 -18.38
N HIS A 36 -1.66 -0.12 -18.09
CA HIS A 36 -0.28 0.32 -17.92
C HIS A 36 0.21 0.24 -16.46
N ASN A 37 -0.68 -0.08 -15.51
CA ASN A 37 -0.37 -0.12 -14.08
C ASN A 37 -0.72 -1.47 -13.47
N PRO A 38 0.00 -1.88 -12.40
CA PRO A 38 -0.40 -3.02 -11.60
C PRO A 38 -1.64 -2.71 -10.75
N VAL A 39 -2.44 -3.73 -10.46
CA VAL A 39 -3.63 -3.59 -9.59
C VAL A 39 -3.31 -3.24 -8.14
N GLY A 40 -2.07 -3.46 -7.69
CA GLY A 40 -1.59 -3.09 -6.36
C GLY A 40 -0.85 -1.76 -6.31
N LEU A 41 -1.02 -0.89 -7.32
CA LEU A 41 -0.23 0.33 -7.48
C LEU A 41 -0.25 1.19 -6.21
N ASP A 42 -1.40 1.34 -5.57
CA ASP A 42 -1.56 2.13 -4.36
C ASP A 42 -0.62 1.70 -3.25
N SER A 43 -0.68 0.43 -2.85
CA SER A 43 0.17 -0.14 -1.80
C SER A 43 1.65 -0.18 -2.19
N ILE A 44 1.97 -0.45 -3.46
CA ILE A 44 3.36 -0.43 -3.97
C ILE A 44 3.96 0.97 -3.82
N LYS A 45 3.24 2.00 -4.28
CA LYS A 45 3.68 3.39 -4.31
C LYS A 45 3.79 3.95 -2.89
N ILE A 46 2.75 3.79 -2.07
CA ILE A 46 2.74 4.35 -0.71
C ILE A 46 3.79 3.69 0.19
N HIS A 47 4.03 2.38 0.05
CA HIS A 47 5.09 1.71 0.80
C HIS A 47 6.47 2.30 0.49
N LYS A 48 6.77 2.57 -0.79
CA LYS A 48 8.03 3.21 -1.20
C LYS A 48 8.16 4.65 -0.69
N ILE A 49 7.07 5.41 -0.69
CA ILE A 49 7.05 6.76 -0.14
C ILE A 49 7.32 6.72 1.37
N CYS A 50 6.63 5.87 2.12
CA CYS A 50 6.84 5.71 3.57
C CYS A 50 8.28 5.30 3.90
N ILE A 51 8.89 4.39 3.12
CA ILE A 51 10.31 4.01 3.28
C ILE A 51 11.20 5.25 3.14
N ARG A 52 11.03 6.04 2.08
CA ARG A 52 11.84 7.25 1.87
C ARG A 52 11.65 8.26 3.00
N CYS A 53 10.42 8.50 3.44
CA CYS A 53 10.14 9.38 4.56
C CYS A 53 10.82 8.92 5.86
N ALA A 54 10.81 7.62 6.15
CA ALA A 54 11.47 7.05 7.33
C ALA A 54 13.00 7.07 7.22
N GLU A 55 13.55 6.87 6.02
CA GLU A 55 14.98 6.96 5.75
C GLU A 55 15.51 8.39 5.97
N GLU A 56 14.72 9.42 5.65
CA GLU A 56 15.10 10.83 5.78
C GLU A 56 14.74 11.44 7.15
N GLY A 57 13.54 11.14 7.69
CA GLY A 57 12.99 11.74 8.90
C GLY A 57 13.01 10.83 10.14
N GLY A 58 13.43 9.58 9.99
CA GLY A 58 13.35 8.56 11.03
C GLY A 58 11.94 7.99 11.20
N GLY A 59 11.86 6.94 12.03
CA GLY A 59 10.63 6.19 12.29
C GLY A 59 10.66 4.78 11.69
N LEU A 60 9.56 4.06 11.85
CA LEU A 60 9.39 2.67 11.44
C LEU A 60 8.30 2.55 10.38
N VAL A 61 8.54 1.77 9.33
CA VAL A 61 7.55 1.48 8.29
C VAL A 61 6.98 0.10 8.49
N PHE A 62 5.67 -0.01 8.64
CA PHE A 62 4.99 -1.28 8.76
C PHE A 62 4.76 -1.92 7.38
N PRO A 63 4.53 -3.25 7.33
CA PRO A 63 4.11 -3.91 6.10
C PRO A 63 2.89 -3.21 5.49
N PRO A 64 2.86 -2.98 4.17
CA PRO A 64 1.72 -2.34 3.52
C PRO A 64 0.49 -3.23 3.59
N LEU A 65 -0.67 -2.60 3.82
CA LEU A 65 -1.97 -3.25 3.64
C LEU A 65 -2.43 -3.04 2.20
N TYR A 66 -2.75 -4.14 1.52
CA TYR A 66 -3.30 -4.17 0.15
C TYR A 66 -4.83 -4.23 0.12
N TYR A 67 -5.45 -4.39 1.28
CA TYR A 67 -6.89 -4.52 1.45
C TYR A 67 -7.44 -3.34 2.27
N GLY A 68 -6.94 -2.13 2.01
CA GLY A 68 -7.51 -0.91 2.56
C GLY A 68 -8.92 -0.69 2.01
N GLU A 69 -9.82 -0.19 2.86
CA GLU A 69 -11.20 0.09 2.46
C GLU A 69 -11.21 1.24 1.44
N ALA A 70 -11.49 0.91 0.19
CA ALA A 70 -12.15 1.82 -0.70
C ALA A 70 -13.64 1.59 -0.47
N ARG A 71 -14.38 2.64 -0.12
CA ARG A 71 -15.86 2.59 -0.18
C ARG A 71 -16.23 1.93 -1.50
N GLU A 72 -17.14 0.95 -1.48
CA GLU A 72 -17.46 0.12 -2.63
C GLU A 72 -17.81 0.94 -3.89
N GLU A 73 -18.21 2.20 -3.74
CA GLU A 73 -18.51 3.16 -4.81
C GLU A 73 -17.27 3.84 -5.45
N GLY A 74 -16.09 3.70 -4.84
CA GLY A 74 -14.85 4.37 -5.24
C GLY A 74 -13.91 3.52 -6.09
N LEU A 75 -14.12 2.19 -6.14
CA LEU A 75 -13.31 1.28 -6.95
C LEU A 75 -13.78 1.33 -8.40
N MET A 76 -12.82 1.45 -9.33
CA MET A 76 -13.17 1.56 -10.77
C MET A 76 -13.84 0.29 -11.30
N ASP A 77 -13.45 -0.86 -10.77
CA ASP A 77 -13.92 -2.20 -11.12
C ASP A 77 -15.26 -2.58 -10.46
N SER A 78 -15.73 -1.86 -9.44
CA SER A 78 -17.09 -2.00 -8.89
C SER A 78 -18.07 -0.94 -9.42
N ASN A 79 -17.59 0.07 -10.13
CA ASN A 79 -18.43 1.15 -10.66
C ASN A 79 -19.39 0.60 -11.75
N PRO A 80 -20.72 0.74 -11.61
CA PRO A 80 -21.69 0.21 -12.56
C PRO A 80 -21.53 0.70 -14.01
N LEU A 81 -20.92 1.88 -14.21
CA LEU A 81 -20.65 2.42 -15.55
C LEU A 81 -19.46 1.76 -16.25
N HIS A 82 -18.55 1.15 -15.48
CA HIS A 82 -17.26 0.67 -15.98
C HIS A 82 -17.02 -0.83 -15.76
N VAL A 83 -17.70 -1.44 -14.79
CA VAL A 83 -17.56 -2.85 -14.41
C VAL A 83 -17.65 -3.80 -15.60
N GLY A 84 -18.60 -3.61 -16.52
CA GLY A 84 -18.74 -4.50 -17.68
C GLY A 84 -17.56 -4.46 -18.66
N ALA A 85 -17.00 -3.26 -18.89
CA ALA A 85 -15.84 -3.09 -19.75
C ALA A 85 -14.57 -3.64 -19.09
N ILE A 86 -14.41 -3.40 -17.79
CA ILE A 86 -13.25 -3.88 -17.02
C ILE A 86 -13.30 -5.41 -16.87
N SER A 87 -14.45 -5.99 -16.51
CA SER A 87 -14.62 -7.45 -16.42
C SER A 87 -14.33 -8.14 -17.75
N LYS A 88 -14.75 -7.56 -18.86
CA LYS A 88 -14.44 -8.08 -20.19
C LYS A 88 -12.94 -8.04 -20.49
N GLU A 89 -12.28 -6.93 -20.20
CA GLU A 89 -10.82 -6.78 -20.39
C GLU A 89 -10.03 -7.77 -19.53
N MET A 90 -10.53 -8.05 -18.32
CA MET A 90 -9.93 -8.97 -17.36
C MET A 90 -10.34 -10.44 -17.57
N GLU A 91 -11.12 -10.74 -18.62
CA GLU A 91 -11.66 -12.08 -18.91
C GLU A 91 -12.42 -12.71 -17.72
N LEU A 92 -13.09 -11.87 -16.93
CA LEU A 92 -13.88 -12.31 -15.77
C LEU A 92 -15.26 -12.83 -16.20
N PRO A 93 -15.78 -13.87 -15.52
CA PRO A 93 -17.15 -14.32 -15.75
C PRO A 93 -18.13 -13.20 -15.38
N THR A 94 -19.04 -12.90 -16.32
CA THR A 94 -20.14 -11.95 -16.16
C THR A 94 -21.41 -12.61 -15.65
#